data_AF-A0A7S3IBQ7-F1
#
_entry.id   AF-A0A7S3IBQ7-F1
#
_cell.length_a   1.000
_cell.length_b   1.000
_cell.length_c   1.000
_cell.angle_alpha   90.00
_cell.angle_beta   90.00
_cell.angle_gamma   90.00
#
_symmetry.space_group_name_H-M   'P 1'
#
loop_
_entity.id
_entity.type
_entity.pdbx_description
1 polymer ?
#
loop_
_entity_poly.entity_id
_entity_poly.type
_entity_poly.pdbx_seq_one_letter_code
_entity_poly.pdbx_strand_id
1 'polypeptide(L)'
;QTNIMMARMLMSDNLSICSPATLGLQLLWAEYEDLLLVDIPSKYEVLTTEEFVERQNNRMEQVQNFLLQDWKESAVSIISEETKQMDKDQALKFFEAVSTLMSNQVRQLITDSFEA
;
A
#
# COMPACT_ATOMS: atom_id res chain seq x y z
N GLN A 1 -22.06 21.01 -27.15
CA GLN A 1 -22.39 20.21 -25.95
C GLN A 1 -21.77 18.81 -25.99
N THR A 2 -21.72 18.14 -27.15
CA THR A 2 -21.12 16.81 -27.36
C THR A 2 -19.66 16.68 -26.91
N ASN A 3 -18.82 17.69 -27.16
CA ASN A 3 -17.40 17.69 -26.74
C ASN A 3 -17.21 17.74 -25.22
N ILE A 4 -18.10 18.42 -24.49
CA ILE A 4 -18.02 18.50 -23.03
C ILE A 4 -18.41 17.16 -22.39
N MET A 5 -19.35 16.45 -23.01
CA MET A 5 -19.78 15.13 -22.57
C MET A 5 -18.69 14.07 -22.81
N MET A 6 -18.03 14.12 -23.97
CA MET A 6 -16.83 13.30 -24.25
C MET A 6 -15.67 13.62 -23.31
N ALA A 7 -15.39 14.90 -23.07
CA ALA A 7 -14.35 15.31 -22.12
C ALA A 7 -14.67 14.83 -20.70
N ARG A 8 -15.93 14.94 -20.25
CA ARG A 8 -16.38 14.41 -18.96
C ARG A 8 -16.28 12.89 -18.87
N MET A 9 -16.56 12.18 -19.94
CA MET A 9 -16.45 10.72 -19.99
C MET A 9 -15.00 10.28 -19.95
N LEU A 10 -14.11 10.89 -20.75
CA LEU A 10 -12.66 10.66 -20.69
C LEU A 10 -12.05 11.06 -19.35
N MET A 11 -12.53 12.14 -18.75
CA MET A 11 -12.16 12.54 -17.39
C MET A 11 -12.66 11.51 -16.38
N SER A 12 -13.89 11.03 -16.47
CA SER A 12 -14.41 9.96 -15.60
C SER A 12 -13.62 8.67 -15.74
N ASP A 13 -13.26 8.29 -16.98
CA ASP A 13 -12.51 7.06 -17.29
C ASP A 13 -11.03 7.13 -16.88
N ASN A 14 -10.50 8.35 -16.67
CA ASN A 14 -9.13 8.57 -16.22
C ASN A 14 -9.02 9.06 -14.75
N LEU A 15 -10.07 9.68 -14.18
CA LEU A 15 -10.17 10.09 -12.76
C LEU A 15 -10.79 9.01 -11.87
N SER A 16 -11.31 7.92 -12.45
CA SER A 16 -11.71 6.69 -11.75
C SER A 16 -10.58 6.04 -10.95
N ILE A 17 -9.35 6.57 -11.04
CA ILE A 17 -8.22 6.24 -10.17
C ILE A 17 -8.51 6.59 -8.69
N CYS A 18 -9.45 7.50 -8.41
CA CYS A 18 -10.01 7.75 -7.08
C CYS A 18 -11.27 6.90 -6.82
N SER A 19 -11.21 5.60 -7.11
CA SER A 19 -12.33 4.71 -6.79
C SER A 19 -12.49 4.59 -5.26
N PRO A 20 -13.70 4.28 -4.77
CA PRO A 20 -13.94 3.94 -3.37
C PRO A 20 -12.94 2.90 -2.85
N ALA A 21 -12.48 1.98 -3.72
CA ALA A 21 -11.46 1.00 -3.41
C ALA A 21 -10.08 1.61 -3.13
N THR A 22 -9.61 2.61 -3.90
CA THR A 22 -8.34 3.31 -3.64
C THR A 22 -8.36 3.98 -2.26
N LEU A 23 -9.49 4.60 -1.89
CA LEU A 23 -9.68 5.18 -0.56
C LEU A 23 -9.73 4.08 0.52
N GLY A 24 -10.43 2.97 0.27
CA GLY A 24 -10.49 1.83 1.18
C GLY A 24 -9.11 1.23 1.44
N LEU A 25 -8.28 1.10 0.40
CA LEU A 25 -6.89 0.65 0.52
C LEU A 25 -6.01 1.63 1.28
N GLN A 26 -6.25 2.94 1.13
CA GLN A 26 -5.53 3.96 1.88
C GLN A 26 -5.90 3.95 3.36
N LEU A 27 -7.20 3.84 3.68
CA LEU A 27 -7.67 3.72 5.07
C LEU A 27 -7.19 2.43 5.72
N LEU A 28 -7.23 1.31 4.98
CA LEU A 28 -6.66 0.06 5.43
C LEU A 28 -5.18 0.27 5.78
N TRP A 29 -4.38 0.85 4.87
CA TRP A 29 -2.96 1.09 5.12
C TRP A 29 -2.65 2.00 6.31
N ALA A 30 -3.50 3.00 6.59
CA ALA A 30 -3.30 3.90 7.74
C ALA A 30 -3.24 3.15 9.08
N GLU A 31 -3.90 2.00 9.20
CA GLU A 31 -3.82 1.14 10.39
C GLU A 31 -2.45 0.45 10.54
N TYR A 32 -1.65 0.43 9.47
CA TYR A 32 -0.35 -0.24 9.39
C TYR A 32 0.82 0.74 9.19
N GLU A 33 0.57 2.04 9.08
CA GLU A 33 1.60 3.06 8.84
C GLU A 33 2.62 3.12 9.98
N ASP A 34 2.17 2.88 11.22
CA ASP A 34 3.03 2.87 12.41
C ASP A 34 3.91 1.59 12.52
N LEU A 35 3.74 0.60 11.63
CA LEU A 35 4.53 -0.64 11.65
C LEU A 35 5.89 -0.45 10.97
N LEU A 36 6.82 0.18 11.68
CA LEU A 36 8.19 0.34 11.18
C LEU A 36 8.80 -1.00 10.74
N LEU A 37 9.33 -1.04 9.53
CA LEU A 37 9.94 -2.19 8.89
C LEU A 37 11.30 -2.54 9.50
N VAL A 38 12.01 -1.52 9.98
CA VAL A 38 13.34 -1.60 10.57
C VAL A 38 13.25 -1.11 12.01
N ASP A 39 13.98 -1.76 12.90
CA ASP A 39 14.03 -1.43 14.32
C ASP A 39 15.43 -0.90 14.66
N ILE A 40 15.62 0.41 14.53
CA ILE A 40 16.92 1.04 14.71
C ILE A 40 17.26 1.12 16.20
N PRO A 41 18.46 0.65 16.62
CA PRO A 41 18.91 0.76 18.00
C PRO A 41 18.93 2.21 18.48
N SER A 42 18.53 2.41 19.73
CA SER A 42 18.61 3.74 20.35
C SER A 42 20.08 4.21 20.48
N LYS A 43 20.32 5.52 20.56
CA LYS A 43 21.66 6.14 20.59
C LYS A 43 22.67 5.57 21.60
N TYR A 44 22.21 4.87 22.62
CA TYR A 44 23.05 4.32 23.70
C TYR A 44 23.04 2.78 23.75
N GLU A 45 22.39 2.14 22.78
CA GLU A 45 22.29 0.70 22.70
C GLU A 45 23.52 0.14 21.97
N VAL A 46 24.29 -0.69 22.67
CA VAL A 46 25.46 -1.36 22.11
C VAL A 46 25.04 -2.75 21.69
N LEU A 47 25.02 -2.99 20.39
CA LEU A 47 24.75 -4.29 19.77
C LEU A 47 25.94 -4.70 18.92
N THR A 48 26.23 -5.99 18.90
CA THR A 48 27.11 -6.55 17.88
C THR A 48 26.43 -6.49 16.50
N THR A 49 27.23 -6.57 15.43
CA THR A 49 26.71 -6.64 14.06
C THR A 49 25.75 -7.82 13.88
N GLU A 50 26.03 -8.93 14.55
CA GLU A 50 25.24 -10.16 14.48
C GLU A 50 23.87 -9.98 15.15
N GLU A 51 23.83 -9.45 16.37
CA GLU A 51 22.59 -9.14 17.10
C GLU A 51 21.75 -8.09 16.37
N PHE A 52 22.40 -7.09 15.76
CA PHE A 52 21.71 -6.09 14.95
C PHE A 52 21.02 -6.72 13.74
N VAL A 53 21.73 -7.58 12.99
CA VAL A 53 21.18 -8.26 11.81
C VAL A 53 20.05 -9.20 12.20
N GLU A 54 20.21 -9.97 13.28
CA GLU A 54 19.16 -10.85 13.79
C GLU A 54 17.91 -10.06 14.18
N ARG A 55 18.07 -8.93 14.88
CA ARG A 55 16.96 -8.04 15.25
C ARG A 55 16.22 -7.51 14.03
N GLN A 56 16.94 -7.06 12.99
CA GLN A 56 16.31 -6.58 11.76
C GLN A 56 15.56 -7.70 11.04
N ASN A 57 16.15 -8.89 10.93
CA ASN A 57 15.49 -10.02 10.29
C ASN A 57 14.21 -10.42 11.03
N ASN A 58 14.27 -10.51 12.36
CA ASN A 58 13.11 -10.83 13.19
C ASN A 58 12.01 -9.77 13.04
N ARG A 59 12.37 -8.47 13.01
CA ARG A 59 11.41 -7.39 12.82
C ARG A 59 10.76 -7.46 11.43
N MET A 60 11.57 -7.62 10.39
CA MET A 60 11.09 -7.73 9.01
C MET A 60 10.16 -8.94 8.83
N GLU A 61 10.51 -10.09 9.43
CA GLU A 61 9.67 -11.29 9.39
C GLU A 61 8.33 -11.08 10.11
N GLN A 62 8.33 -10.43 11.27
CA GLN A 62 7.09 -10.08 11.99
C GLN A 62 6.18 -9.18 11.15
N VAL A 63 6.73 -8.11 10.58
CA VAL A 63 5.96 -7.18 9.74
C VAL A 63 5.44 -7.88 8.49
N GLN A 64 6.27 -8.71 7.83
CA GLN A 64 5.84 -9.50 6.68
C GLN A 64 4.71 -10.47 7.01
N ASN A 65 4.85 -11.23 8.10
CA ASN A 65 3.83 -12.18 8.53
C ASN A 65 2.50 -11.48 8.85
N PHE A 66 2.57 -10.33 9.52
CA PHE A 66 1.40 -9.53 9.85
C PHE A 66 0.69 -8.98 8.59
N LEU A 67 1.46 -8.43 7.63
CA LEU A 67 0.92 -7.95 6.35
C LEU A 67 0.32 -9.09 5.51
N LEU A 68 0.92 -10.29 5.55
CA LEU A 68 0.44 -11.44 4.78
C LEU A 68 -0.83 -12.06 5.36
N GLN A 69 -1.05 -12.00 6.67
CA GLN A 69 -2.23 -12.56 7.34
C GLN A 69 -3.43 -11.61 7.27
N ASP A 70 -3.26 -10.36 7.71
CA ASP A 70 -4.42 -9.48 7.94
C ASP A 70 -4.65 -8.49 6.78
N TRP A 71 -3.57 -7.81 6.38
CA TRP A 71 -3.68 -6.77 5.34
C TRP A 71 -4.02 -7.38 3.98
N LYS A 72 -3.37 -8.49 3.61
CA LYS A 72 -3.57 -9.15 2.31
C LYS A 72 -5.01 -9.57 2.09
N GLU A 73 -5.64 -10.21 3.07
CA GLU A 73 -7.03 -10.69 2.93
C GLU A 73 -7.99 -9.50 2.73
N SER A 74 -7.80 -8.45 3.51
CA SER A 74 -8.60 -7.22 3.44
C SER A 74 -8.41 -6.50 2.10
N ALA A 75 -7.17 -6.35 1.64
CA ALA A 75 -6.86 -5.71 0.36
C ALA A 75 -7.42 -6.50 -0.82
N VAL A 76 -7.32 -7.84 -0.80
CA VAL A 76 -7.89 -8.71 -1.83
C VAL A 76 -9.42 -8.59 -1.87
N SER A 77 -10.07 -8.50 -0.71
CA SER A 77 -11.53 -8.31 -0.64
C SER A 77 -11.96 -7.00 -1.31
N ILE A 78 -11.29 -5.89 -1.00
CA ILE A 78 -11.58 -4.57 -1.58
C ILE A 78 -11.38 -4.59 -3.11
N ILE A 79 -10.24 -5.10 -3.58
CA ILE A 79 -9.91 -5.19 -5.00
C ILE A 79 -10.89 -6.10 -5.74
N SER A 80 -11.28 -7.22 -5.14
CA SER A 80 -12.20 -8.17 -5.74
C SER A 80 -13.61 -7.60 -5.88
N GLU A 81 -14.07 -6.79 -4.93
CA GLU A 81 -15.39 -6.16 -5.03
C GLU A 81 -15.43 -5.10 -6.13
N GLU A 82 -14.38 -4.28 -6.22
CA GLU A 82 -14.27 -3.23 -7.24
C GLU A 82 -14.17 -3.80 -8.66
N THR A 83 -13.38 -4.86 -8.84
CA THR A 83 -13.15 -5.47 -10.16
C THR A 83 -14.34 -6.23 -10.73
N LYS A 84 -15.34 -6.62 -9.91
CA LYS A 84 -16.58 -7.27 -10.38
C LYS A 84 -17.38 -6.40 -11.36
N GLN A 85 -17.24 -5.08 -11.26
CA GLN A 85 -18.04 -4.10 -12.01
C GLN A 85 -17.26 -3.50 -13.19
N MET A 86 -15.99 -3.89 -13.38
CA MET A 86 -15.09 -3.31 -14.37
C MET A 86 -14.98 -4.17 -15.62
N ASP A 87 -14.83 -3.53 -16.77
CA ASP A 87 -14.34 -4.21 -17.97
C ASP A 87 -12.82 -4.46 -17.88
N LYS A 88 -12.27 -5.18 -18.87
CA LYS A 88 -10.86 -5.58 -18.88
C LYS A 88 -9.89 -4.40 -18.91
N ASP A 89 -10.20 -3.36 -19.67
CA ASP A 89 -9.30 -2.20 -19.84
C ASP A 89 -9.36 -1.30 -18.61
N GLN A 90 -10.53 -1.16 -18.00
CA GLN A 90 -10.72 -0.49 -16.72
C GLN A 90 -9.99 -1.22 -15.58
N ALA A 91 -10.11 -2.55 -15.52
CA ALA A 91 -9.42 -3.36 -14.51
C ALA A 91 -7.90 -3.24 -14.62
N LEU A 92 -7.33 -3.24 -15.83
CA LEU A 92 -5.88 -3.06 -16.03
C LEU A 92 -5.39 -1.71 -15.49
N LYS A 93 -6.09 -0.62 -15.82
CA LYS A 93 -5.76 0.72 -15.30
C LYS A 93 -5.90 0.79 -13.78
N PHE A 94 -6.92 0.14 -13.23
CA PHE A 94 -7.13 0.07 -11.78
C PHE A 94 -6.00 -0.68 -11.08
N PHE A 95 -5.58 -1.84 -11.59
CA PHE A 95 -4.44 -2.58 -11.02
C PHE A 95 -3.13 -1.79 -11.09
N GLU A 96 -2.88 -1.06 -12.17
CA GLU A 96 -1.69 -0.20 -12.30
C GLU A 96 -1.70 0.93 -11.26
N ALA A 97 -2.86 1.57 -11.06
CA ALA A 97 -3.04 2.60 -10.04
C ALA A 97 -2.86 2.05 -8.61
N VAL A 98 -3.48 0.91 -8.30
CA VAL A 98 -3.37 0.25 -6.99
C VAL A 98 -1.92 -0.20 -6.72
N SER A 99 -1.24 -0.77 -7.72
CA SER A 99 0.17 -1.14 -7.62
C SER A 99 1.05 0.08 -7.30
N THR A 100 0.77 1.21 -7.95
CA THR A 100 1.48 2.47 -7.69
C THR A 100 1.22 2.98 -6.27
N LEU A 101 -0.03 2.96 -5.81
CA LEU A 101 -0.39 3.34 -4.44
C LEU A 101 0.35 2.48 -3.42
N MET A 102 0.26 1.15 -3.54
CA MET A 102 0.91 0.21 -2.62
C MET A 102 2.43 0.34 -2.64
N SER A 103 3.02 0.60 -3.80
CA SER A 103 4.46 0.86 -3.91
C SER A 103 4.89 2.12 -3.16
N ASN A 104 4.07 3.19 -3.21
CA ASN A 104 4.34 4.42 -2.46
C ASN A 104 4.18 4.19 -0.95
N GLN A 105 3.15 3.44 -0.54
CA GLN A 105 2.90 3.06 0.85
C GLN A 105 4.08 2.29 1.46
N VAL A 106 4.62 1.29 0.75
CA VAL A 106 5.81 0.54 1.19
C VAL A 106 7.04 1.44 1.25
N ARG A 107 7.21 2.36 0.27
CA ARG A 107 8.32 3.30 0.29
C ARG A 107 8.24 4.23 1.51
N GLN A 108 7.05 4.74 1.81
CA GLN A 108 6.81 5.59 2.98
C GLN A 108 7.17 4.84 4.27
N LEU A 109 6.71 3.60 4.43
CA LEU A 109 7.05 2.75 5.57
C LEU A 109 8.57 2.59 5.76
N ILE A 110 9.29 2.35 4.67
CA ILE A 110 10.76 2.23 4.69
C ILE A 110 11.39 3.55 5.14
N THR A 111 10.95 4.68 4.57
CA THR A 111 11.46 6.00 4.94
C THR A 111 11.20 6.33 6.40
N ASP A 112 9.99 6.12 6.89
CA ASP A 112 9.62 6.39 8.29
C ASP A 112 10.40 5.50 9.26
N SER A 113 10.70 4.27 8.86
CA SER A 113 11.55 3.35 9.65
C SER A 113 12.98 3.86 9.83
N PHE A 114 13.49 4.70 8.92
CA PHE A 114 14.81 5.30 9.04
C PHE A 114 14.80 6.63 9.81
N GLU A 115 13.64 7.27 9.94
CA GLU A 115 13.48 8.56 10.61
C GLU A 115 13.02 8.44 12.07
N ALA A 116 12.44 7.30 12.44
CA ALA A 116 12.01 6.96 13.80
C ALA A 116 13.18 6.80 14.79
#